data_AF-A0A7C8J5Q6-F1
#
_entry.id   AF-A0A7C8J5Q6-F1
#
_cell.length_a   1.000
_cell.length_b   1.000
_cell.length_c   1.000
_cell.angle_alpha   90.00
_cell.angle_beta   90.00
_cell.angle_gamma   90.00
#
_symmetry.space_group_name_H-M   'P 1'
#
loop_
_entity.id
_entity.type
_entity.pdbx_description
1 polymer ?
#
loop_
_entity_poly.entity_id
_entity_poly.type
_entity_poly.pdbx_seq_one_letter_code
_entity_poly.pdbx_strand_id
1 'polypeptide(L)'
;MASALNTNPFLTSLPYPRPDLLSPHGLDYNTGTAEILRLPEVRDIIKCDLVVLPCDLVCEIGGDKLLQAWMVKAASLPYFLNEDAAPYCSGGLGVWYETTTVNPVKGEETDFLATTPISRDLASPKNSILQHLSYLALSMPTDSLNDLVEAKNTLPLRHGLLRKHPRLKILTTHRDAHIYFLPKWVVDFVKENEKLETIGEDVVGWWAKATWQTGLPEKLGLTKVLQGRTTSTESTSSTREDSPPPRGGAIELSRKRQFTLYES
;
A
#
# COMPACT_ATOMS: atom_id res chain seq x y z
N MET A 1 -31.32 11.63 -7.26
CA MET A 1 -30.18 11.98 -6.38
C MET A 1 -29.53 13.34 -6.68
N ALA A 2 -29.55 13.85 -7.92
CA ALA A 2 -29.01 15.19 -8.25
C ALA A 2 -29.65 16.37 -7.47
N SER A 3 -30.92 16.25 -7.05
CA SER A 3 -31.62 17.32 -6.33
C SER A 3 -31.15 17.56 -4.89
N ALA A 4 -30.60 16.56 -4.20
CA ALA A 4 -30.12 16.73 -2.82
C ALA A 4 -28.73 17.42 -2.76
N LEU A 5 -27.96 17.33 -3.85
CA LEU A 5 -26.61 17.89 -3.96
C LEU A 5 -26.63 19.40 -4.26
N ASN A 6 -27.69 19.89 -4.91
CA ASN A 6 -27.87 21.32 -5.21
C ASN A 6 -28.32 22.14 -3.99
N THR A 7 -28.69 21.51 -2.88
CA THR A 7 -29.21 22.21 -1.69
C THR A 7 -28.14 22.49 -0.65
N ASN A 8 -26.97 21.81 -0.71
CA ASN A 8 -25.95 21.95 0.32
C ASN A 8 -24.89 23.00 -0.09
N PRO A 9 -24.89 24.19 0.53
CA PRO A 9 -24.02 25.30 0.13
C PRO A 9 -22.51 24.95 0.17
N PHE A 10 -22.11 24.03 1.05
CA PHE A 10 -20.72 23.57 1.18
C PHE A 10 -20.25 22.65 0.03
N LEU A 11 -21.17 21.96 -0.66
CA LEU A 11 -20.86 21.16 -1.84
C LEU A 11 -20.91 21.99 -3.13
N THR A 12 -21.68 23.09 -3.12
CA THR A 12 -21.81 24.00 -4.28
C THR A 12 -20.71 25.05 -4.38
N SER A 13 -19.97 25.31 -3.30
CA SER A 13 -18.93 26.35 -3.22
C SER A 13 -17.52 25.87 -3.55
N LEU A 14 -17.34 24.60 -3.93
CA LEU A 14 -16.01 24.07 -4.25
C LEU A 14 -15.42 24.77 -5.50
N PRO A 15 -14.16 25.22 -5.43
CA PRO A 15 -13.49 25.85 -6.56
C PRO A 15 -13.38 24.87 -7.72
N TYR A 16 -13.45 25.40 -8.94
CA TYR A 16 -13.36 24.58 -10.16
C TYR A 16 -11.93 24.00 -10.28
N PRO A 17 -11.76 22.72 -10.66
CA PRO A 17 -12.78 21.72 -11.03
C PRO A 17 -13.51 21.11 -9.83
N ARG A 18 -14.83 20.93 -9.98
CA ARG A 18 -15.67 20.29 -8.95
C ARG A 18 -15.32 18.81 -8.83
N PRO A 19 -15.34 18.23 -7.62
CA PRO A 19 -15.18 16.79 -7.47
C PRO A 19 -16.38 16.06 -8.11
N ASP A 20 -16.09 14.99 -8.82
CA ASP A 20 -17.10 14.07 -9.32
C ASP A 20 -17.56 13.17 -8.17
N LEU A 21 -18.86 13.16 -7.89
CA LEU A 21 -19.46 12.29 -6.88
C LEU A 21 -20.00 11.03 -7.55
N LEU A 22 -19.50 9.88 -7.11
CA LEU A 22 -19.97 8.57 -7.54
C LEU A 22 -20.72 7.88 -6.40
N SER A 23 -21.88 7.31 -6.70
CA SER A 23 -22.65 6.47 -5.77
C SER A 23 -22.95 5.13 -6.43
N PRO A 24 -22.12 4.12 -6.21
CA PRO A 24 -22.31 2.80 -6.82
C PRO A 24 -23.63 2.16 -6.43
N HIS A 25 -24.28 1.47 -7.38
CA HIS A 25 -25.57 0.82 -7.11
C HIS A 25 -25.49 -0.35 -6.11
N GLY A 26 -24.30 -0.97 -5.97
CA GLY A 26 -24.05 -2.08 -5.06
C GLY A 26 -23.50 -1.69 -3.69
N LEU A 27 -23.47 -0.39 -3.35
CA LEU A 27 -22.94 0.09 -2.09
C LEU A 27 -23.95 -0.13 -0.95
N ASP A 28 -23.56 -0.88 0.07
CA ASP A 28 -24.32 -1.08 1.32
C ASP A 28 -23.47 -0.67 2.54
N TYR A 29 -24.11 -0.53 3.71
CA TYR A 29 -23.45 -0.20 4.98
C TYR A 29 -22.44 -1.27 5.45
N ASN A 30 -22.55 -2.49 4.92
CA ASN A 30 -21.66 -3.60 5.25
C ASN A 30 -20.54 -3.79 4.22
N THR A 31 -20.48 -2.96 3.18
CA THR A 31 -19.47 -3.10 2.12
C THR A 31 -18.11 -2.65 2.62
N GLY A 32 -17.12 -3.56 2.55
CA GLY A 32 -15.76 -3.27 2.97
C GLY A 32 -15.07 -2.24 2.06
N THR A 33 -14.07 -1.53 2.59
CA THR A 33 -13.34 -0.48 1.83
C THR A 33 -12.62 -1.04 0.59
N ALA A 34 -12.12 -2.27 0.65
CA ALA A 34 -11.51 -2.93 -0.50
C ALA A 34 -12.59 -3.44 -1.47
N GLU A 35 -13.77 -3.81 -0.98
CA GLU A 35 -14.90 -4.20 -1.82
C GLU A 35 -15.41 -3.05 -2.68
N ILE A 36 -15.40 -1.82 -2.18
CA ILE A 36 -15.72 -0.61 -2.97
C ILE A 36 -14.83 -0.51 -4.22
N LEU A 37 -13.53 -0.83 -4.10
CA LEU A 37 -12.61 -0.82 -5.25
C LEU A 37 -12.89 -1.93 -6.27
N ARG A 38 -13.69 -2.95 -5.93
CA ARG A 38 -14.09 -4.03 -6.86
C ARG A 38 -15.29 -3.64 -7.71
N LEU A 39 -16.10 -2.68 -7.26
CA LEU A 39 -17.33 -2.28 -7.96
C LEU A 39 -17.00 -1.75 -9.37
N PRO A 40 -17.74 -2.19 -10.40
CA PRO A 40 -17.41 -1.87 -11.80
C PRO A 40 -17.39 -0.36 -12.05
N GLU A 41 -18.33 0.38 -11.48
CA GLU A 41 -18.45 1.83 -11.62
C GLU A 41 -17.20 2.57 -11.10
N VAL A 42 -16.65 2.11 -9.97
CA VAL A 42 -15.43 2.68 -9.38
C VAL A 42 -14.22 2.36 -10.25
N ARG A 43 -14.15 1.14 -10.78
CA ARG A 43 -13.02 0.67 -11.60
C ARG A 43 -12.94 1.37 -12.95
N ASP A 44 -14.08 1.68 -13.57
CA ASP A 44 -14.12 2.36 -14.86
C ASP A 44 -13.58 3.80 -14.78
N ILE A 45 -13.68 4.42 -13.60
CA ILE A 45 -13.17 5.77 -13.33
C ILE A 45 -11.68 5.75 -12.99
N ILE A 46 -11.20 4.71 -12.29
CA ILE A 46 -9.79 4.63 -11.88
C ILE A 46 -8.89 4.27 -13.08
N LYS A 47 -8.38 5.31 -13.74
CA LYS A 47 -7.48 5.19 -14.91
C LYS A 47 -6.00 5.25 -14.56
N CYS A 48 -5.66 5.82 -13.41
CA CYS A 48 -4.30 6.10 -12.96
C CYS A 48 -4.08 5.57 -11.53
N ASP A 49 -2.90 5.84 -10.97
CA ASP A 49 -2.63 5.63 -9.55
C ASP A 49 -3.61 6.46 -8.69
N LEU A 50 -3.92 5.97 -7.50
CA LEU A 50 -4.97 6.54 -6.65
C LEU A 50 -4.43 6.87 -5.26
N VAL A 51 -5.12 7.82 -4.62
CA VAL A 51 -4.93 8.15 -3.20
C VAL A 51 -6.23 7.85 -2.49
N VAL A 52 -6.16 7.09 -1.41
CA VAL A 52 -7.27 6.78 -0.51
C VAL A 52 -7.11 7.64 0.73
N LEU A 53 -8.18 8.33 1.11
CA LEU A 53 -8.23 9.23 2.27
C LEU A 53 -9.45 8.87 3.12
N PRO A 54 -9.36 9.00 4.45
CA PRO A 54 -10.52 8.86 5.31
C PRO A 54 -11.39 10.13 5.25
N CYS A 55 -12.66 10.00 5.58
CA CYS A 55 -13.62 11.11 5.54
C CYS A 55 -13.45 12.11 6.70
N ASP A 56 -12.78 11.70 7.77
CA ASP A 56 -12.52 12.45 9.01
C ASP A 56 -11.06 12.91 9.12
N LEU A 57 -10.37 13.06 7.98
CA LEU A 57 -8.96 13.43 7.95
C LEU A 57 -8.70 14.81 8.56
N VAL A 58 -8.01 14.82 9.70
CA VAL A 58 -7.38 16.02 10.29
C VAL A 58 -5.88 15.79 10.33
N CYS A 59 -5.14 16.48 9.48
CA CYS A 59 -3.69 16.32 9.37
C CYS A 59 -2.98 17.67 9.34
N GLU A 60 -1.94 17.82 10.15
CA GLU A 60 -1.05 18.99 10.13
C GLU A 60 0.00 18.91 9.02
N ILE A 61 0.18 17.72 8.43
CA ILE A 61 1.19 17.46 7.40
C ILE A 61 0.63 17.83 6.03
N GLY A 62 1.42 18.60 5.28
CA GLY A 62 1.12 18.92 3.89
C GLY A 62 1.09 17.66 3.02
N GLY A 63 -0.05 17.41 2.37
CA GLY A 63 -0.22 16.27 1.45
C GLY A 63 0.71 16.32 0.24
N ASP A 64 1.18 17.50 -0.14
CA ASP A 64 2.21 17.72 -1.16
C ASP A 64 3.53 17.01 -0.81
N LYS A 65 3.92 17.06 0.46
CA LYS A 65 5.17 16.43 0.94
C LYS A 65 5.06 14.91 0.94
N LEU A 66 3.89 14.37 1.31
CA LEU A 66 3.62 12.93 1.27
C LEU A 66 3.62 12.42 -0.18
N LEU A 67 2.96 13.15 -1.08
CA LEU A 67 2.94 12.84 -2.51
C LEU A 67 4.36 12.88 -3.09
N GLN A 68 5.14 13.92 -2.79
CA GLN A 68 6.52 14.04 -3.23
C GLN A 68 7.37 12.87 -2.70
N ALA A 69 7.19 12.48 -1.43
CA ALA A 69 7.90 11.36 -0.84
C ALA A 69 7.59 10.04 -1.58
N TRP A 70 6.31 9.79 -1.88
CA TRP A 70 5.90 8.63 -2.68
C TRP A 70 6.47 8.68 -4.10
N MET A 71 6.39 9.82 -4.78
CA MET A 71 6.90 9.99 -6.15
C MET A 71 8.42 9.78 -6.24
N VAL A 72 9.19 10.36 -5.31
CA VAL A 72 10.65 10.16 -5.25
C VAL A 72 10.98 8.70 -4.98
N LYS A 73 10.22 8.03 -4.12
CA LYS A 73 10.42 6.61 -3.84
C LYS A 73 10.07 5.72 -5.03
N ALA A 74 8.95 5.99 -5.69
CA ALA A 74 8.54 5.30 -6.90
C ALA A 74 9.54 5.51 -8.05
N ALA A 75 10.09 6.71 -8.20
CA ALA A 75 11.07 7.05 -9.25
C ALA A 75 12.49 6.55 -8.96
N SER A 76 12.89 6.44 -7.69
CA SER A 76 14.20 5.88 -7.31
C SER A 76 14.23 4.36 -7.38
N LEU A 77 13.07 3.70 -7.34
CA LEU A 77 12.96 2.25 -7.33
C LEU A 77 13.59 1.61 -8.58
N PRO A 78 13.38 2.09 -9.82
CA PRO A 78 14.10 1.59 -11.01
C PRO A 78 15.63 1.75 -10.93
N TYR A 79 16.14 2.87 -10.41
CA TYR A 79 17.58 3.13 -10.31
C TYR A 79 18.29 2.17 -9.35
N PHE A 80 17.64 1.79 -8.24
CA PHE A 80 18.18 0.77 -7.33
C PHE A 80 18.21 -0.65 -7.93
N LEU A 81 17.56 -0.87 -9.07
CA LEU A 81 17.29 -2.21 -9.61
C LEU A 81 18.05 -2.54 -10.90
N ASN A 82 18.89 -1.63 -11.42
CA ASN A 82 19.66 -1.80 -12.66
C ASN A 82 18.82 -2.40 -13.81
N GLU A 83 17.58 -1.93 -13.98
CA GLU A 83 16.75 -2.30 -15.12
C GLU A 83 16.64 -1.12 -16.10
N ASP A 84 17.10 -1.32 -17.34
CA ASP A 84 17.04 -0.33 -18.42
C ASP A 84 15.61 -0.03 -18.91
N ALA A 85 14.61 -0.81 -18.46
CA ALA A 85 13.20 -0.57 -18.73
C ALA A 85 12.31 -1.27 -17.70
N ALA A 86 11.83 -0.55 -16.69
CA ALA A 86 10.71 -1.00 -15.86
C ALA A 86 9.58 0.02 -15.93
N PRO A 87 8.53 -0.20 -16.74
CA PRO A 87 7.38 0.69 -16.77
C PRO A 87 6.59 0.47 -15.48
N TYR A 88 6.49 1.49 -14.63
CA TYR A 88 5.50 1.61 -13.55
C TYR A 88 5.47 0.48 -12.49
N CYS A 89 6.63 0.15 -11.90
CA CYS A 89 6.67 -0.58 -10.61
C CYS A 89 6.65 0.42 -9.44
N SER A 90 5.56 1.18 -9.27
CA SER A 90 5.37 2.02 -8.09
C SER A 90 5.03 1.15 -6.87
N GLY A 91 5.77 1.31 -5.77
CA GLY A 91 5.39 0.76 -4.46
C GLY A 91 4.22 1.54 -3.86
N GLY A 92 3.64 1.04 -2.76
CA GLY A 92 2.62 1.77 -2.00
C GLY A 92 3.24 2.64 -0.92
N LEU A 93 2.57 3.72 -0.54
CA LEU A 93 2.87 4.48 0.67
C LEU A 93 1.63 4.49 1.57
N GLY A 94 1.78 4.15 2.84
CA GLY A 94 0.76 4.39 3.86
C GLY A 94 1.31 5.23 5.01
N VAL A 95 0.42 5.88 5.75
CA VAL A 95 0.76 6.78 6.86
C VAL A 95 0.25 6.22 8.17
N TRP A 96 1.12 6.16 9.18
CA TRP A 96 0.80 5.82 10.56
C TRP A 96 1.31 6.93 11.47
N TYR A 97 0.58 7.21 12.54
CA TYR A 97 0.95 8.22 13.53
C TYR A 97 1.05 7.61 14.92
N GLU A 98 1.93 8.16 15.74
CA GLU A 98 2.07 7.73 17.13
C GLU A 98 0.93 8.30 17.99
N THR A 99 0.26 7.43 18.75
CA THR A 99 -0.85 7.81 19.65
C THR A 99 -0.36 8.24 21.03
N THR A 100 0.90 7.95 21.36
CA THR A 100 1.53 8.33 22.64
C THR A 100 2.01 9.78 22.58
N THR A 101 1.09 10.73 22.40
CA THR A 101 1.38 12.16 22.44
C THR A 101 1.05 12.77 23.81
N VAL A 102 1.31 14.07 23.99
CA VAL A 102 1.21 14.81 25.27
C VAL A 102 -0.16 14.68 25.96
N ASN A 103 -1.22 14.38 25.22
CA ASN A 103 -2.56 14.10 25.74
C ASN A 103 -3.04 12.73 25.23
N PRO A 104 -2.61 11.61 25.86
CA PRO A 104 -3.00 10.29 25.41
C PRO A 104 -4.51 10.11 25.58
N VAL A 105 -5.22 9.87 24.49
CA VAL A 105 -6.64 9.55 24.54
C VAL A 105 -6.78 8.11 25.04
N LYS A 106 -7.43 7.94 26.18
CA LYS A 106 -7.60 6.62 26.80
C LYS A 106 -8.49 5.75 25.90
N GLY A 107 -7.94 4.61 25.44
CA GLY A 107 -8.65 3.67 24.59
C GLY A 107 -8.49 3.92 23.09
N GLU A 108 -7.49 4.71 22.69
CA GLU A 108 -7.15 4.82 21.27
C GLU A 108 -6.62 3.47 20.77
N GLU A 109 -7.33 2.87 19.80
CA GLU A 109 -6.92 1.64 19.13
C GLU A 109 -5.56 1.83 18.48
N THR A 110 -4.66 0.88 18.67
CA THR A 110 -3.34 0.88 18.03
C THR A 110 -3.17 -0.34 17.15
N ASP A 111 -2.19 -0.29 16.26
CA ASP A 111 -1.83 -1.37 15.38
C ASP A 111 -0.51 -2.02 15.79
N PHE A 112 -0.41 -3.30 15.50
CA PHE A 112 0.83 -4.05 15.56
C PHE A 112 1.54 -3.97 14.21
N LEU A 113 2.62 -3.19 14.18
CA LEU A 113 3.42 -3.00 12.97
C LEU A 113 4.80 -3.61 13.15
N ALA A 114 5.30 -4.25 12.10
CA ALA A 114 6.70 -4.62 12.01
C ALA A 114 7.31 -3.92 10.80
N THR A 115 8.25 -3.01 11.05
CA THR A 115 8.88 -2.17 10.05
C THR A 115 10.36 -2.48 9.92
N THR A 116 10.93 -2.17 8.76
CA THR A 116 12.37 -2.27 8.53
C THR A 116 12.93 -0.96 8.01
N PRO A 117 14.12 -0.55 8.47
CA PRO A 117 14.67 0.73 8.08
C PRO A 117 14.99 0.73 6.58
N ILE A 118 14.62 1.81 5.89
CA ILE A 118 15.06 2.06 4.53
C ILE A 118 16.51 2.55 4.59
N SER A 119 17.36 2.04 3.69
CA SER A 119 18.76 2.50 3.59
C SER A 119 18.76 4.00 3.32
N ARG A 120 19.26 4.77 4.30
CA ARG A 120 19.25 6.23 4.28
C ARG A 120 20.31 6.72 3.32
N ASP A 121 19.91 7.58 2.38
CA ASP A 121 20.88 8.33 1.58
C ASP A 121 21.44 9.46 2.45
N LEU A 122 22.76 9.47 2.64
CA LEU A 122 23.47 10.38 3.56
C LEU A 122 23.38 11.86 3.11
N ALA A 123 22.91 12.11 1.89
CA ALA A 123 22.77 13.43 1.29
C ALA A 123 21.38 14.09 1.49
N SER A 124 20.39 13.40 2.08
CA SER A 124 19.03 13.95 2.22
C SER A 124 18.96 15.01 3.34
N PRO A 125 18.26 16.15 3.13
CA PRO A 125 18.11 17.19 4.14
C PRO A 125 17.48 16.66 5.43
N LYS A 126 17.96 17.14 6.58
CA LYS A 126 17.66 16.66 7.94
C LYS A 126 16.18 16.76 8.36
N ASN A 127 15.35 17.48 7.61
CA ASN A 127 13.92 17.67 7.87
C ASN A 127 13.02 17.06 6.78
N SER A 128 13.55 16.14 5.97
CA SER A 128 12.76 15.50 4.93
C SER A 128 11.90 14.38 5.50
N ILE A 129 10.62 14.35 5.13
CA ILE A 129 9.65 13.26 5.38
C ILE A 129 10.27 11.88 5.02
N LEU A 130 11.19 11.87 4.05
CA LEU A 130 11.92 10.68 3.63
C LEU A 130 12.70 9.98 4.76
N GLN A 131 13.07 10.67 5.83
CA GLN A 131 13.81 10.08 6.95
C GLN A 131 12.96 9.19 7.86
N HIS A 132 11.64 9.42 7.87
CA HIS A 132 10.68 8.65 8.66
C HIS A 132 10.00 7.55 7.83
N LEU A 133 10.50 7.29 6.63
CA LEU A 133 10.04 6.19 5.80
C LEU A 133 10.71 4.88 6.22
N SER A 134 9.89 3.89 6.51
CA SER A 134 10.28 2.50 6.81
C SER A 134 9.59 1.57 5.81
N TYR A 135 10.15 0.40 5.51
CA TYR A 135 9.39 -0.64 4.79
C TYR A 135 8.51 -1.40 5.77
N LEU A 136 7.23 -1.51 5.45
CA LEU A 136 6.26 -2.30 6.21
C LEU A 136 6.43 -3.79 5.86
N ALA A 137 6.74 -4.61 6.85
CA ALA A 137 6.87 -6.06 6.69
C ALA A 137 5.64 -6.81 7.22
N LEU A 138 4.97 -6.26 8.24
CA LEU A 138 3.75 -6.81 8.82
C LEU A 138 2.90 -5.65 9.36
N SER A 139 1.61 -5.68 9.07
CA SER A 139 0.58 -4.86 9.72
C SER A 139 -0.55 -5.77 10.17
N MET A 140 -1.09 -5.50 11.35
CA MET A 140 -2.26 -6.18 11.91
C MET A 140 -2.87 -5.30 13.01
N PRO A 141 -4.21 -5.12 13.05
CA PRO A 141 -4.88 -4.46 14.16
C PRO A 141 -4.60 -5.17 15.49
N THR A 142 -4.60 -4.42 16.60
CA THR A 142 -4.36 -5.01 17.93
C THR A 142 -5.47 -5.99 18.35
N ASP A 143 -6.70 -5.80 17.89
CA ASP A 143 -7.79 -6.75 18.17
C ASP A 143 -7.54 -8.10 17.51
N SER A 144 -7.24 -8.10 16.20
CA SER A 144 -6.81 -9.29 15.46
C SER A 144 -5.55 -9.94 16.05
N LEU A 145 -4.64 -9.15 16.64
CA LEU A 145 -3.49 -9.67 17.38
C LEU A 145 -3.93 -10.39 18.66
N ASN A 146 -4.80 -9.77 19.45
CA ASN A 146 -5.25 -10.30 20.73
C ASN A 146 -5.99 -11.63 20.53
N ASP A 147 -6.90 -11.70 19.56
CA ASP A 147 -7.61 -12.93 19.19
C ASP A 147 -6.62 -14.07 18.86
N LEU A 148 -5.56 -13.73 18.13
CA LEU A 148 -4.55 -14.70 17.71
C LEU A 148 -3.68 -15.16 18.89
N VAL A 149 -3.36 -14.25 19.82
CA VAL A 149 -2.59 -14.55 21.02
C VAL A 149 -3.43 -15.36 22.01
N GLU A 150 -4.72 -15.06 22.19
CA GLU A 150 -5.64 -15.84 23.01
C GLU A 150 -5.79 -17.27 22.47
N ALA A 151 -5.91 -17.42 21.14
CA ALA A 151 -6.04 -18.73 20.52
C ALA A 151 -4.77 -19.59 20.63
N LYS A 152 -3.57 -18.99 20.61
CA LYS A 152 -2.29 -19.72 20.51
C LYS A 152 -1.38 -19.57 21.72
N ASN A 153 -1.77 -18.79 22.73
CA ASN A 153 -0.98 -18.36 23.87
C ASN A 153 0.41 -17.79 23.53
N THR A 154 0.65 -17.46 22.25
CA THR A 154 1.95 -17.05 21.71
C THR A 154 1.76 -16.23 20.44
N LEU A 155 2.71 -15.33 20.14
CA LEU A 155 2.77 -14.60 18.88
C LEU A 155 3.62 -15.38 17.86
N PRO A 156 3.04 -16.02 16.83
CA PRO A 156 3.76 -16.80 15.85
C PRO A 156 4.45 -15.90 14.82
N LEU A 157 5.74 -15.62 15.05
CA LEU A 157 6.59 -14.98 14.05
C LEU A 157 7.25 -16.02 13.15
N ARG A 158 7.11 -15.87 11.83
CA ARG A 158 7.72 -16.78 10.86
C ARG A 158 9.22 -16.50 10.75
N HIS A 159 10.06 -17.54 10.82
CA HIS A 159 11.49 -17.41 10.61
C HIS A 159 11.87 -16.78 9.25
N GLY A 160 11.01 -16.92 8.23
CA GLY A 160 11.20 -16.27 6.93
C GLY A 160 11.23 -14.75 7.01
N LEU A 161 10.44 -14.15 7.91
CA LEU A 161 10.44 -12.71 8.15
C LEU A 161 11.80 -12.28 8.71
N LEU A 162 12.26 -12.92 9.80
CA LEU A 162 13.53 -12.61 10.45
C LEU A 162 14.75 -12.85 9.54
N ARG A 163 14.69 -13.89 8.69
CA ARG A 163 15.75 -14.19 7.73
C ARG A 163 15.88 -13.11 6.65
N LYS A 164 14.76 -12.58 6.16
CA LYS A 164 14.76 -11.55 5.12
C LYS A 164 15.04 -10.16 5.69
N HIS A 165 14.58 -9.93 6.90
CA HIS A 165 14.58 -8.65 7.59
C HIS A 165 15.29 -8.78 8.93
N PRO A 166 16.63 -8.78 8.95
CA PRO A 166 17.41 -8.99 10.18
C PRO A 166 17.30 -7.81 11.16
N ARG A 167 16.93 -6.63 10.68
CA ARG A 167 16.69 -5.42 11.49
C ARG A 167 15.20 -5.09 11.45
N LEU A 168 14.44 -5.76 12.29
CA LEU A 168 13.00 -5.55 12.43
C LEU A 168 12.71 -4.65 13.64
N LYS A 169 11.97 -3.57 13.43
CA LYS A 169 11.44 -2.71 14.50
C LYS A 169 9.96 -3.09 14.67
N ILE A 170 9.54 -3.41 15.89
CA ILE A 170 8.14 -3.70 16.21
C ILE A 170 7.58 -2.45 16.89
N LEU A 171 6.42 -2.00 16.41
CA LEU A 171 5.71 -0.83 16.90
C LEU A 171 4.31 -1.24 17.32
N THR A 172 3.90 -0.80 18.51
CA THR A 172 2.57 -1.07 19.09
C THR A 172 1.85 0.20 19.54
N THR A 173 2.51 1.35 19.43
CA THR A 173 2.02 2.68 19.85
C THR A 173 1.49 3.51 18.68
N HIS A 174 1.39 2.90 17.49
CA HIS A 174 1.06 3.60 16.25
C HIS A 174 -0.34 3.22 15.81
N ARG A 175 -1.05 4.16 15.17
CA ARG A 175 -2.38 3.96 14.60
C ARG A 175 -2.36 4.30 13.11
N ASP A 176 -3.09 3.53 12.31
CA ASP A 176 -3.28 3.78 10.89
C ASP A 176 -4.03 5.09 10.66
N ALA A 177 -3.45 6.00 9.85
CA ALA A 177 -4.10 7.24 9.46
C ALA A 177 -5.11 7.04 8.31
N HIS A 178 -5.19 5.83 7.74
CA HIS A 178 -6.00 5.49 6.56
C HIS A 178 -5.69 6.33 5.31
N ILE A 179 -4.49 6.92 5.25
CA ILE A 179 -3.97 7.63 4.08
C ILE A 179 -3.09 6.66 3.30
N TYR A 180 -3.52 6.31 2.09
CA TYR A 180 -2.75 5.40 1.23
C TYR A 180 -2.55 5.96 -0.17
N PHE A 181 -1.30 5.94 -0.64
CA PHE A 181 -0.95 6.14 -2.04
C PHE A 181 -0.76 4.77 -2.67
N LEU A 182 -1.65 4.41 -3.58
CA LEU A 182 -1.72 3.08 -4.15
C LEU A 182 -1.55 3.15 -5.67
N PRO A 183 -0.65 2.33 -6.23
CA PRO A 183 -0.53 2.22 -7.67
C PRO A 183 -1.75 1.54 -8.28
N LYS A 184 -2.09 1.86 -9.53
CA LYS A 184 -3.31 1.37 -10.20
C LYS A 184 -3.47 -0.15 -10.15
N TRP A 185 -2.36 -0.89 -10.21
CA TRP A 185 -2.39 -2.36 -10.20
C TRP A 185 -3.01 -2.93 -8.92
N VAL A 186 -3.07 -2.16 -7.82
CA VAL A 186 -3.75 -2.57 -6.59
C VAL A 186 -5.23 -2.83 -6.84
N VAL A 187 -5.88 -2.06 -7.72
CA VAL A 187 -7.28 -2.29 -8.09
C VAL A 187 -7.46 -3.66 -8.76
N ASP A 188 -6.55 -4.03 -9.65
CA ASP A 188 -6.55 -5.35 -10.30
C ASP A 188 -6.25 -6.47 -9.29
N PHE A 189 -5.36 -6.21 -8.33
CA PHE A 189 -5.03 -7.12 -7.25
C PHE A 189 -6.23 -7.40 -6.33
N VAL A 190 -6.97 -6.36 -5.93
CA VAL A 190 -8.17 -6.51 -5.09
C VAL A 190 -9.27 -7.25 -5.85
N LYS A 191 -9.41 -7.02 -7.16
CA LYS A 191 -10.37 -7.74 -8.00
C LYS A 191 -10.12 -9.26 -8.02
N GLU A 192 -8.87 -9.70 -8.10
CA GLU A 192 -8.50 -11.12 -8.12
C GLU A 192 -8.74 -11.82 -6.77
N ASN A 193 -8.86 -11.06 -5.68
CA ASN A 193 -8.94 -11.59 -4.31
C ASN A 193 -10.22 -11.12 -3.61
N GLU A 194 -11.31 -11.88 -3.80
CA GLU A 194 -12.64 -11.54 -3.25
C GLU A 194 -12.72 -11.54 -1.72
N LYS A 195 -11.76 -12.17 -1.05
CA LYS A 195 -11.68 -12.27 0.42
C LYS A 195 -11.12 -11.02 1.10
N LEU A 196 -10.67 -10.03 0.33
CA LEU A 196 -10.15 -8.78 0.88
C LEU A 196 -11.33 -7.83 1.11
N GLU A 197 -11.60 -7.52 2.37
CA GLU A 197 -12.71 -6.65 2.78
C GLU A 197 -12.17 -5.24 3.08
N THR A 198 -11.04 -5.14 3.78
CA THR A 198 -10.50 -3.86 4.25
C THR A 198 -9.16 -3.50 3.60
N ILE A 199 -8.98 -2.25 3.17
CA ILE A 199 -7.71 -1.79 2.58
C ILE A 199 -6.56 -1.85 3.59
N GLY A 200 -6.75 -1.32 4.80
CA GLY A 200 -5.70 -1.23 5.82
C GLY A 200 -5.23 -2.58 6.37
N GLU A 201 -6.17 -3.45 6.74
CA GLU A 201 -5.83 -4.77 7.28
C GLU A 201 -5.52 -5.79 6.19
N ASP A 202 -6.45 -6.00 5.25
CA ASP A 202 -6.32 -7.07 4.27
C ASP A 202 -5.36 -6.70 3.14
N VAL A 203 -5.67 -5.64 2.39
CA VAL A 203 -4.90 -5.32 1.18
C VAL A 203 -3.45 -5.02 1.54
N VAL A 204 -3.23 -4.10 2.48
CA VAL A 204 -1.88 -3.72 2.93
C VAL A 204 -1.22 -4.86 3.71
N GLY A 205 -1.94 -5.56 4.59
CA GLY A 205 -1.38 -6.65 5.39
C GLY A 205 -0.94 -7.86 4.56
N TRP A 206 -1.77 -8.30 3.59
CA TRP A 206 -1.41 -9.38 2.67
C TRP A 206 -0.30 -8.97 1.70
N TRP A 207 -0.33 -7.73 1.20
CA TRP A 207 0.73 -7.20 0.36
C TRP A 207 2.07 -7.16 1.12
N ALA A 208 2.10 -6.64 2.35
CA ALA A 208 3.31 -6.62 3.18
C ALA A 208 3.87 -8.04 3.40
N LYS A 209 3.02 -9.02 3.72
CA LYS A 209 3.41 -10.44 3.86
C LYS A 209 3.96 -11.03 2.56
N ALA A 210 3.38 -10.67 1.40
CA ALA A 210 3.82 -11.16 0.09
C ALA A 210 5.23 -10.72 -0.27
N THR A 211 5.75 -9.65 0.35
CA THR A 211 7.12 -9.18 0.12
C THR A 211 8.18 -10.10 0.69
N TRP A 212 7.88 -10.98 1.65
CA TRP A 212 8.90 -11.84 2.29
C TRP A 212 8.52 -13.31 2.37
N GLN A 213 7.23 -13.62 2.33
CA GLN A 213 6.76 -14.99 2.36
C GLN A 213 6.86 -15.64 0.97
N THR A 214 7.66 -16.69 0.88
CA THR A 214 7.81 -17.46 -0.37
C THR A 214 6.51 -18.13 -0.79
N GLY A 215 6.18 -18.07 -2.09
CA GLY A 215 4.97 -18.67 -2.68
C GLY A 215 3.64 -17.95 -2.36
N LEU A 216 3.62 -16.97 -1.45
CA LEU A 216 2.44 -16.13 -1.21
C LEU A 216 2.11 -15.19 -2.40
N PRO A 217 3.07 -14.48 -3.03
CA PRO A 217 2.74 -13.59 -4.15
C PRO A 217 2.15 -14.32 -5.36
N GLU A 218 2.52 -15.58 -5.58
CA GLU A 218 1.95 -16.42 -6.64
C GLU A 218 0.51 -16.82 -6.33
N LYS A 219 0.22 -17.20 -5.08
CA LYS A 219 -1.13 -17.54 -4.61
C LYS A 219 -2.08 -16.35 -4.67
N LEU A 220 -1.57 -15.17 -4.36
CA LEU A 220 -2.31 -13.91 -4.38
C LEU A 220 -2.46 -13.32 -5.78
N GLY A 221 -1.88 -13.95 -6.82
CA GLY A 221 -1.99 -13.48 -8.20
C GLY A 221 -1.15 -12.24 -8.52
N LEU A 222 -0.29 -11.75 -7.62
CA LEU A 222 0.55 -10.57 -7.86
C LEU A 222 1.40 -10.74 -9.12
N THR A 223 1.95 -11.95 -9.33
CA THR A 223 2.77 -12.23 -10.52
C THR A 223 1.97 -12.03 -11.81
N LYS A 224 0.69 -12.42 -11.85
CA LYS A 224 -0.16 -12.29 -13.04
C LYS A 224 -0.56 -10.84 -13.30
N VAL A 225 -1.00 -10.14 -12.26
CA VAL A 225 -1.38 -8.71 -12.32
C VAL A 225 -0.23 -7.86 -12.85
N LEU A 226 1.00 -8.24 -12.51
CA LEU A 226 2.20 -7.49 -12.86
C LEU A 226 2.81 -7.92 -14.21
N GLN A 227 2.63 -9.18 -14.64
CA GLN A 227 3.00 -9.65 -15.99
C GLN A 227 2.01 -9.22 -17.07
N GLY A 228 0.73 -9.05 -16.75
CA GLY A 228 -0.29 -8.60 -17.71
C GLY A 228 -0.02 -7.21 -18.33
N ARG A 229 0.93 -6.44 -17.79
CA ARG A 229 1.35 -5.14 -18.32
C ARG A 229 2.56 -5.20 -19.26
N THR A 230 3.35 -6.28 -19.25
CA THR A 230 4.52 -6.41 -20.12
C THR A 230 4.16 -6.79 -21.55
N THR A 231 2.96 -7.31 -21.82
CA THR A 231 2.55 -7.80 -23.15
C THR A 231 1.90 -6.75 -24.06
N SER A 232 1.72 -5.51 -23.60
CA SER A 232 1.08 -4.43 -24.40
C SER A 232 2.04 -3.63 -25.27
N THR A 233 3.34 -3.97 -25.28
CA THR A 233 4.32 -3.38 -26.19
C THR A 233 4.69 -4.44 -27.22
N GLU A 234 3.93 -4.52 -28.31
CA GLU A 234 4.35 -5.21 -29.53
C GLU A 234 5.70 -4.62 -29.97
N SER A 235 6.78 -5.31 -29.63
CA SER A 235 8.09 -5.09 -30.24
C SER A 235 8.23 -6.14 -31.34
N THR A 236 8.08 -5.66 -32.56
CA THR A 236 8.37 -6.34 -33.81
C THR A 236 9.71 -7.08 -33.71
N SER A 237 9.65 -8.38 -33.99
CA SER A 237 10.71 -9.36 -34.21
C SER A 237 12.15 -8.86 -34.47
N SER A 238 13.13 -9.48 -33.80
CA SER A 238 14.15 -10.27 -34.52
C SER A 238 14.81 -11.32 -33.62
N THR A 239 14.90 -12.52 -34.18
CA THR A 239 15.37 -13.80 -33.62
C THR A 239 16.89 -13.81 -33.45
N ARG A 240 17.40 -14.21 -32.27
CA ARG A 240 18.70 -14.92 -32.14
C ARG A 240 18.64 -15.94 -31.00
N GLU A 241 19.08 -17.14 -31.32
CA GLU A 241 18.98 -18.37 -30.54
C GLU A 241 20.00 -18.48 -29.39
N ASP A 242 19.51 -19.14 -28.34
CA ASP A 242 20.13 -20.13 -27.44
C ASP A 242 21.28 -19.76 -26.48
N SER A 243 20.96 -19.81 -25.17
CA SER A 243 21.85 -20.21 -24.07
C SER A 243 21.00 -20.52 -22.81
N PRO A 244 21.35 -21.56 -22.02
CA PRO A 244 20.46 -22.13 -21.00
C PRO A 244 20.36 -21.27 -19.73
N PRO A 245 19.28 -21.40 -18.92
CA PRO A 245 19.00 -20.45 -17.84
C PRO A 245 19.92 -20.71 -16.64
N PRO A 246 20.44 -19.66 -15.96
CA PRO A 246 21.11 -19.85 -14.69
C PRO A 246 20.07 -20.19 -13.62
N ARG A 247 20.30 -21.30 -12.92
CA ARG A 247 19.59 -21.68 -11.70
C ARG A 247 19.85 -20.65 -10.61
N GLY A 248 18.91 -19.75 -10.38
CA GLY A 248 18.92 -18.86 -9.21
C GLY A 248 18.21 -17.54 -9.47
N GLY A 249 16.88 -17.50 -9.29
CA GLY A 249 16.11 -16.31 -9.65
C GLY A 249 14.74 -16.20 -9.01
N ALA A 250 14.59 -16.55 -7.73
CA ALA A 250 13.34 -16.33 -6.99
C ALA A 250 13.47 -15.26 -5.89
N ILE A 251 14.65 -14.70 -5.67
CA ILE A 251 14.97 -13.84 -4.51
C ILE A 251 14.74 -12.35 -4.82
N GLU A 252 14.65 -11.97 -6.10
CA GLU A 252 14.80 -10.58 -6.52
C GLU A 252 13.48 -9.83 -6.76
N LEU A 253 12.42 -10.50 -7.23
CA LEU A 253 11.09 -9.88 -7.45
C LEU A 253 10.47 -9.30 -6.17
N SER A 254 10.79 -9.90 -5.03
CA SER A 254 10.21 -9.52 -3.75
C SER A 254 10.82 -8.27 -3.11
N ARG A 255 12.00 -7.79 -3.55
CA ARG A 255 12.57 -6.50 -3.09
C ARG A 255 11.99 -5.30 -3.86
N LYS A 256 11.49 -5.53 -5.08
CA LYS A 256 11.09 -4.48 -6.04
C LYS A 256 9.72 -3.83 -5.75
N ARG A 257 9.00 -4.27 -4.70
CA ARG A 257 7.54 -4.04 -4.54
C ARG A 257 7.11 -3.88 -3.07
N GLN A 258 7.91 -3.16 -2.28
CA GLN A 258 7.68 -2.99 -0.85
C GLN A 258 6.64 -1.90 -0.57
N PHE A 259 5.81 -2.15 0.43
CA PHE A 259 4.92 -1.13 0.98
C PHE A 259 5.74 -0.24 1.91
N THR A 260 5.79 1.05 1.60
CA THR A 260 6.49 2.04 2.41
C THR A 260 5.51 2.58 3.43
N LEU A 261 5.97 2.69 4.66
CA LEU A 261 5.23 3.25 5.76
C LEU A 261 5.93 4.54 6.18
N TYR A 262 5.17 5.61 6.27
CA TYR A 262 5.61 6.86 6.87
C TYR A 262 5.17 6.89 8.33
N GLU A 263 6.13 7.04 9.24
CA GLU A 263 5.92 7.27 10.68
C GLU A 263 5.90 8.80 10.90
N SER A 264 4.82 9.36 11.46
CA SER A 264 4.78 10.77 11.91
C SER A 264 4.93 10.91 13.41
#